data_AF-A0A316LTT8-F1
#
_entry.id   AF-A0A316LTT8-F1
#
_cell.length_a   1.000
_cell.length_b   1.000
_cell.length_c   1.000
_cell.angle_alpha   90.00
_cell.angle_beta   90.00
_cell.angle_gamma   90.00
#
_symmetry.space_group_name_H-M   'P 1'
#
loop_
_entity.id
_entity.type
_entity.pdbx_description
1 polymer ?
#
loop_
_entity_poly.entity_id
_entity_poly.type
_entity_poly.pdbx_seq_one_letter_code
_entity_poly.pdbx_strand_id
1 'polypeptide(L)'
;MQMIDARGLDHKAINQKLREASDVCALQGCCGQRFIAAGMADKAITIEGVPGNALGAYLNGASITVCGNAQDAVGDTMNAGEIVVHGSIGDAAGYAMRGGRIFIRDSAGYRAGIHMKAYKDKIPLMVIGGAAGSFLGEYQAGGVIVVLGLHTDGRPLVGNFPCTGMHGGKLFLRGSCEDIRFPGQVRVAPAGDEERAEVERYTAEFCKRFGLDESRVLDAPFTVVTPDSKNPYKQMYVAN
;
A
#
# COMPACT_ATOMS: atom_id res chain seq x y z
N MET A 1 -5.45 14.78 22.34
CA MET A 1 -4.49 14.65 21.24
C MET A 1 -3.33 15.61 21.51
N GLN A 2 -2.11 15.10 21.67
CA GLN A 2 -0.93 15.93 21.91
C GLN A 2 -0.33 16.42 20.58
N MET A 3 0.02 17.70 20.50
CA MET A 3 0.62 18.31 19.30
C MET A 3 2.15 18.33 19.39
N ILE A 4 2.82 17.98 18.29
CA ILE A 4 4.28 18.01 18.13
C ILE A 4 4.61 18.83 16.89
N ASP A 5 5.44 19.87 17.02
CA ASP A 5 5.97 20.62 15.89
C ASP A 5 7.21 19.93 15.31
N ALA A 6 7.15 19.54 14.03
CA ALA A 6 8.23 18.87 13.32
C ALA A 6 9.28 19.83 12.73
N ARG A 7 9.02 21.15 12.72
CA ARG A 7 9.93 22.13 12.11
C ARG A 7 11.28 22.15 12.82
N GLY A 8 12.35 22.07 12.03
CA GLY A 8 13.72 22.04 12.54
C GLY A 8 14.11 20.75 13.27
N LEU A 9 13.22 19.77 13.37
CA LEU A 9 13.53 18.47 13.98
C LEU A 9 13.95 17.45 12.93
N ASP A 10 14.91 16.61 13.28
CA ASP A 10 15.21 15.41 12.52
C ASP A 10 14.30 14.24 12.93
N HIS A 11 14.42 13.12 12.21
CA HIS A 11 13.63 11.93 12.47
C HIS A 11 13.85 11.32 13.86
N LYS A 12 15.05 11.48 14.44
CA LYS A 12 15.36 10.92 15.77
C LYS A 12 14.63 11.71 16.84
N ALA A 13 14.71 13.03 16.80
CA ALA A 13 14.01 13.93 17.71
C ALA A 13 12.48 13.77 17.59
N ILE A 14 11.96 13.68 16.36
CA ILE A 14 10.53 13.42 16.14
C ILE A 14 10.11 12.08 16.77
N ASN A 15 10.83 11.00 16.47
CA ASN A 15 10.46 9.67 16.96
C ASN A 15 10.62 9.53 18.48
N GLN A 16 11.57 10.25 19.08
CA GLN A 16 11.67 10.33 20.54
C GLN A 16 10.43 11.03 21.13
N LYS A 17 10.08 12.21 20.60
CA LYS A 17 8.88 12.94 21.04
C LYS A 17 7.61 12.13 20.89
N LEU A 18 7.46 11.37 19.80
CA LEU A 18 6.32 10.49 19.58
C LEU A 18 6.23 9.36 20.63
N ARG A 19 7.37 8.81 21.07
CA ARG A 19 7.39 7.77 22.11
C ARG A 19 7.03 8.32 23.48
N GLU A 20 7.50 9.53 23.79
CA GLU A 20 7.22 10.23 25.05
C GLU A 20 5.81 10.83 25.09
N ALA A 21 5.16 10.99 23.94
CA ALA A 21 3.82 11.56 23.82
C ALA A 21 2.72 10.59 24.27
N SER A 22 1.52 11.14 24.51
CA SER A 22 0.29 10.36 24.69
C SER A 22 0.01 9.45 23.48
N ASP A 23 -0.78 8.39 23.69
CA ASP A 23 -1.07 7.42 22.63
C ASP A 23 -1.73 8.02 21.39
N VAL A 24 -2.47 9.13 21.55
CA VAL A 24 -3.03 9.90 20.44
C VAL A 24 -2.29 11.23 20.29
N CYS A 25 -1.56 11.40 19.19
CA CYS A 25 -0.78 12.61 18.92
C CYS A 25 -0.87 13.06 17.46
N ALA A 26 -0.50 14.31 17.21
CA ALA A 26 -0.43 14.88 15.87
C ALA A 26 0.88 15.65 15.65
N LEU A 27 1.40 15.56 14.43
CA LEU A 27 2.60 16.22 13.95
C LEU A 27 2.21 17.36 13.01
N GLN A 28 2.63 18.57 13.34
CA GLN A 28 2.46 19.76 12.50
C GLN A 28 3.77 20.20 11.89
N GLY A 29 3.69 20.94 10.78
CA GLY A 29 4.87 21.47 10.10
C GLY A 29 5.75 20.39 9.47
N CYS A 30 5.16 19.23 9.16
CA CYS A 30 5.84 18.13 8.50
C CYS A 30 6.08 18.48 7.02
N CYS A 31 7.34 18.53 6.61
CA CYS A 31 7.78 18.90 5.27
C CYS A 31 9.05 18.13 4.90
N GLY A 32 8.90 16.83 4.64
CA GLY A 32 9.97 15.96 4.15
C GLY A 32 10.84 15.30 5.22
N GLN A 33 10.49 15.40 6.51
CA GLN A 33 11.19 14.63 7.54
C GLN A 33 10.97 13.13 7.31
N ARG A 34 12.07 12.40 7.13
CA ARG A 34 12.10 10.97 6.79
C ARG A 34 11.88 10.09 8.02
N PHE A 35 11.59 8.80 7.83
CA PHE A 35 11.58 7.79 8.91
C PHE A 35 10.69 8.11 10.12
N ILE A 36 9.67 8.96 9.95
CA ILE A 36 8.70 9.25 11.01
C ILE A 36 7.99 7.95 11.40
N ALA A 37 7.81 7.74 12.69
CA ALA A 37 7.19 6.56 13.29
C ALA A 37 7.87 5.22 12.93
N ALA A 38 9.17 5.23 12.60
CA ALA A 38 9.90 4.01 12.34
C ALA A 38 9.91 3.09 13.57
N GLY A 39 9.51 1.83 13.39
CA GLY A 39 9.40 0.83 14.46
C GLY A 39 8.33 1.14 15.52
N MET A 40 7.41 2.06 15.25
CA MET A 40 6.42 2.48 16.24
C MET A 40 5.32 1.41 16.45
N ALA A 41 4.87 1.30 17.69
CA ALA A 41 3.72 0.51 18.12
C ALA A 41 2.82 1.37 19.02
N ASP A 42 1.56 0.96 19.19
CA ASP A 42 0.63 1.49 20.21
C ASP A 42 0.41 3.02 20.20
N LYS A 43 0.56 3.66 19.03
CA LYS A 43 0.28 5.08 18.82
C LYS A 43 -0.75 5.28 17.70
N ALA A 44 -1.60 6.28 17.85
CA ALA A 44 -2.41 6.87 16.79
C ALA A 44 -1.83 8.26 16.46
N ILE A 45 -1.24 8.38 15.28
CA ILE A 45 -0.44 9.55 14.86
C ILE A 45 -1.13 10.21 13.66
N THR A 46 -1.52 11.47 13.80
CA THR A 46 -1.99 12.28 12.66
C THR A 46 -0.85 13.18 12.16
N ILE A 47 -0.63 13.27 10.85
CA ILE A 47 0.41 14.09 10.24
C ILE A 47 -0.23 15.18 9.38
N GLU A 48 -0.09 16.42 9.83
CA GLU A 48 -0.46 17.63 9.10
C GLU A 48 0.77 18.11 8.31
N GLY A 49 0.81 17.73 7.03
CA GLY A 49 1.90 18.05 6.12
C GLY A 49 2.29 16.85 5.25
N VAL A 50 3.50 16.91 4.70
CA VAL A 50 4.04 15.86 3.82
C VAL A 50 5.22 15.18 4.51
N PRO A 51 5.07 13.96 5.03
CA PRO A 51 6.19 13.19 5.55
C PRO A 51 7.14 12.79 4.42
N GLY A 52 8.43 12.79 4.74
CA GLY A 52 9.46 12.35 3.83
C GLY A 52 9.53 10.82 3.69
N ASN A 53 10.54 10.36 2.97
CA ASN A 53 10.73 8.95 2.66
C ASN A 53 10.72 8.05 3.91
N ALA A 54 10.19 6.84 3.74
CA ALA A 54 10.19 5.77 4.73
C ALA A 54 9.35 6.06 6.00
N LEU A 55 8.25 6.82 5.85
CA LEU A 55 7.22 6.92 6.89
C LEU A 55 6.76 5.52 7.32
N GLY A 56 6.74 5.25 8.62
CA GLY A 56 6.30 3.97 9.15
C GLY A 56 7.19 2.79 8.72
N ALA A 57 8.47 3.02 8.44
CA ALA A 57 9.39 1.92 8.22
C ALA A 57 9.42 0.99 9.44
N TYR A 58 9.36 -0.32 9.22
CA TYR A 58 9.28 -1.33 10.28
C TYR A 58 8.09 -1.14 11.24
N LEU A 59 6.99 -0.48 10.82
CA LEU A 59 5.84 -0.24 11.69
C LEU A 59 5.32 -1.57 12.27
N ASN A 60 5.04 -1.57 13.57
CA ASN A 60 4.77 -2.79 14.30
C ASN A 60 3.55 -2.66 15.23
N GLY A 61 2.53 -1.93 14.79
CA GLY A 61 1.25 -1.85 15.48
C GLY A 61 0.64 -0.46 15.61
N ALA A 62 1.37 0.61 15.26
CA ALA A 62 0.80 1.97 15.30
C ALA A 62 -0.18 2.22 14.14
N SER A 63 -1.06 3.21 14.30
CA SER A 63 -1.93 3.76 13.26
C SER A 63 -1.43 5.16 12.90
N ILE A 64 -1.24 5.41 11.60
CA ILE A 64 -0.74 6.70 11.09
C ILE A 64 -1.74 7.22 10.05
N THR A 65 -2.21 8.45 10.22
CA THR A 65 -3.03 9.16 9.24
C THR A 65 -2.26 10.35 8.70
N VAL A 66 -2.04 10.42 7.39
CA VAL A 66 -1.42 11.57 6.71
C VAL A 66 -2.51 12.37 6.02
N CYS A 67 -2.67 13.63 6.39
CA CYS A 67 -3.72 14.50 5.83
C CYS A 67 -3.44 14.94 4.39
N GLY A 68 -2.19 14.85 3.93
CA GLY A 68 -1.77 15.20 2.56
C GLY A 68 -1.11 14.02 1.84
N ASN A 69 -0.18 14.35 0.95
CA ASN A 69 0.66 13.36 0.25
C ASN A 69 1.74 12.81 1.19
N ALA A 70 2.31 11.66 0.83
CA ALA A 70 3.54 11.14 1.41
C ALA A 70 4.57 10.86 0.31
N GLN A 71 5.87 10.93 0.64
CA GLN A 71 6.94 10.63 -0.32
C GLN A 71 7.15 9.10 -0.47
N ASP A 72 8.37 8.65 -0.72
CA ASP A 72 8.65 7.27 -1.13
C ASP A 72 8.74 6.30 0.05
N ALA A 73 8.66 5.01 -0.25
CA ALA A 73 8.93 3.89 0.67
C ALA A 73 8.07 3.89 1.94
N VAL A 74 6.87 4.47 1.89
CA VAL A 74 5.93 4.44 3.03
C VAL A 74 5.61 3.00 3.41
N GLY A 75 5.76 2.65 4.69
CA GLY A 75 5.51 1.29 5.18
C GLY A 75 6.59 0.28 4.78
N ASP A 76 7.81 0.72 4.46
CA ASP A 76 8.95 -0.18 4.21
C ASP A 76 9.10 -1.19 5.36
N THR A 77 9.05 -2.47 5.03
CA THR A 77 9.24 -3.60 5.94
C THR A 77 8.24 -3.59 7.12
N MET A 78 7.09 -2.95 6.95
CA MET A 78 6.01 -2.92 7.94
C MET A 78 5.51 -4.32 8.29
N ASN A 79 5.29 -4.57 9.59
CA ASN A 79 4.95 -5.89 10.15
C ASN A 79 3.54 -5.95 10.76
N ALA A 80 3.01 -4.81 11.22
CA ALA A 80 1.65 -4.66 11.76
C ALA A 80 1.29 -3.16 11.86
N GLY A 81 0.01 -2.87 12.06
CA GLY A 81 -0.52 -1.50 12.16
C GLY A 81 -1.23 -1.03 10.90
N GLU A 82 -1.44 0.27 10.78
CA GLU A 82 -2.16 0.87 9.66
C GLU A 82 -1.54 2.22 9.25
N ILE A 83 -1.50 2.48 7.94
CA ILE A 83 -1.17 3.78 7.39
C ILE A 83 -2.29 4.21 6.43
N VAL A 84 -2.91 5.36 6.69
CA VAL A 84 -3.94 5.98 5.84
C VAL A 84 -3.37 7.28 5.28
N VAL A 85 -3.32 7.40 3.96
CA VAL A 85 -2.84 8.61 3.27
C VAL A 85 -4.00 9.22 2.52
N HIS A 86 -4.37 10.43 2.92
CA HIS A 86 -5.42 11.19 2.24
C HIS A 86 -4.95 11.77 0.91
N GLY A 87 -3.66 11.79 0.59
CA GLY A 87 -3.15 12.17 -0.74
C GLY A 87 -2.66 10.98 -1.56
N SER A 88 -1.64 11.25 -2.38
CA SER A 88 -0.85 10.23 -3.09
C SER A 88 0.39 9.82 -2.30
N ILE A 89 0.90 8.62 -2.59
CA ILE A 89 2.21 8.14 -2.14
C ILE A 89 3.16 8.12 -3.33
N GLY A 90 4.44 8.43 -3.10
CA GLY A 90 5.52 8.25 -4.06
C GLY A 90 5.84 6.78 -4.36
N ASP A 91 7.10 6.53 -4.70
CA ASP A 91 7.54 5.22 -5.16
C ASP A 91 7.69 4.21 -4.02
N ALA A 92 7.64 2.92 -4.35
CA ALA A 92 7.92 1.80 -3.45
C ALA A 92 7.08 1.77 -2.16
N ALA A 93 5.84 2.27 -2.20
CA ALA A 93 4.88 2.09 -1.12
C ALA A 93 4.80 0.61 -0.71
N GLY A 94 4.81 0.32 0.59
CA GLY A 94 4.75 -1.04 1.13
C GLY A 94 5.95 -1.93 0.79
N TYR A 95 7.11 -1.36 0.47
CA TYR A 95 8.31 -2.14 0.14
C TYR A 95 8.57 -3.23 1.18
N ALA A 96 8.62 -4.50 0.75
CA ALA A 96 8.88 -5.65 1.60
C ALA A 96 7.96 -5.81 2.84
N MET A 97 6.77 -5.17 2.85
CA MET A 97 5.82 -5.27 3.96
C MET A 97 5.35 -6.71 4.15
N ARG A 98 5.19 -7.11 5.42
CA ARG A 98 4.84 -8.47 5.87
C ARG A 98 3.48 -8.57 6.53
N GLY A 99 2.95 -7.46 7.02
CA GLY A 99 1.64 -7.38 7.66
C GLY A 99 1.20 -5.92 7.77
N GLY A 100 0.03 -5.70 8.37
CA GLY A 100 -0.58 -4.38 8.45
C GLY A 100 -1.30 -3.97 7.16
N ARG A 101 -1.80 -2.73 7.16
CA ARG A 101 -2.67 -2.20 6.10
C ARG A 101 -2.23 -0.82 5.65
N ILE A 102 -2.24 -0.57 4.34
CA ILE A 102 -1.99 0.74 3.75
C ILE A 102 -3.18 1.14 2.88
N PHE A 103 -3.78 2.29 3.15
CA PHE A 103 -4.88 2.85 2.39
C PHE A 103 -4.46 4.20 1.78
N ILE A 104 -4.59 4.34 0.48
CA ILE A 104 -4.10 5.50 -0.28
C ILE A 104 -5.28 6.07 -1.06
N ARG A 105 -5.77 7.25 -0.68
CA ARG A 105 -6.96 7.84 -1.31
C ARG A 105 -6.75 8.05 -2.81
N ASP A 106 -5.59 8.61 -3.16
CA ASP A 106 -5.28 8.99 -4.53
C ASP A 106 -4.35 7.92 -5.15
N SER A 107 -3.23 8.31 -5.76
CA SER A 107 -2.37 7.38 -6.53
C SER A 107 -1.15 6.89 -5.74
N ALA A 108 -0.55 5.79 -6.19
CA ALA A 108 0.77 5.34 -5.75
C ALA A 108 1.78 5.39 -6.92
N GLY A 109 3.04 5.69 -6.61
CA GLY A 109 4.14 5.74 -7.56
C GLY A 109 4.58 4.36 -8.09
N TYR A 110 5.81 4.29 -8.55
CA TYR A 110 6.39 3.09 -9.17
C TYR A 110 6.67 2.04 -8.11
N ARG A 111 6.61 0.75 -8.48
CA ARG A 111 6.96 -0.38 -7.60
C ARG A 111 6.16 -0.45 -6.30
N ALA A 112 4.93 0.06 -6.27
CA ALA A 112 4.04 -0.13 -5.13
C ALA A 112 3.84 -1.63 -4.85
N GLY A 113 4.01 -2.05 -3.60
CA GLY A 113 3.93 -3.45 -3.17
C GLY A 113 5.14 -4.31 -3.56
N ILE A 114 6.27 -3.71 -3.95
CA ILE A 114 7.46 -4.49 -4.30
C ILE A 114 7.93 -5.38 -3.13
N HIS A 115 8.20 -6.65 -3.40
CA HIS A 115 8.63 -7.65 -2.41
C HIS A 115 7.66 -7.86 -1.22
N MET A 116 6.42 -7.37 -1.32
CA MET A 116 5.35 -7.62 -0.34
C MET A 116 5.15 -9.13 -0.16
N LYS A 117 5.09 -9.61 1.09
CA LYS A 117 5.09 -11.05 1.39
C LYS A 117 4.19 -11.39 2.56
N ALA A 118 3.52 -12.54 2.52
CA ALA A 118 2.75 -13.05 3.65
C ALA A 118 3.59 -14.05 4.46
N TYR A 119 3.34 -14.14 5.76
CA TYR A 119 3.96 -15.17 6.60
C TYR A 119 2.97 -15.62 7.68
N LYS A 120 2.60 -16.90 7.64
CA LYS A 120 1.58 -17.50 8.52
C LYS A 120 0.26 -16.70 8.47
N ASP A 121 -0.16 -16.16 9.60
CA ASP A 121 -1.35 -15.34 9.80
C ASP A 121 -1.19 -13.89 9.32
N LYS A 122 0.03 -13.46 9.00
CA LYS A 122 0.29 -12.11 8.52
C LYS A 122 0.07 -12.00 7.02
N ILE A 123 -1.05 -11.37 6.66
CA ILE A 123 -1.43 -11.08 5.28
C ILE A 123 -1.49 -9.55 5.13
N PRO A 124 -0.46 -8.93 4.52
CA PRO A 124 -0.47 -7.49 4.33
C PRO A 124 -1.52 -7.09 3.28
N LEU A 125 -2.12 -5.91 3.46
CA LEU A 125 -3.10 -5.34 2.53
C LEU A 125 -2.68 -3.93 2.09
N MET A 126 -2.80 -3.65 0.81
CA MET A 126 -2.70 -2.30 0.25
C MET A 126 -3.91 -2.00 -0.64
N VAL A 127 -4.57 -0.86 -0.42
CA VAL A 127 -5.66 -0.38 -1.28
C VAL A 127 -5.32 1.01 -1.82
N ILE A 128 -5.28 1.14 -3.14
CA ILE A 128 -4.98 2.35 -3.88
C ILE A 128 -6.26 2.84 -4.55
N GLY A 129 -6.69 4.05 -4.24
CA GLY A 129 -7.92 4.63 -4.78
C GLY A 129 -7.81 5.03 -6.24
N GLY A 130 -6.73 5.69 -6.62
CA GLY A 130 -6.45 6.14 -7.99
C GLY A 130 -5.67 5.10 -8.80
N ALA A 131 -4.60 5.55 -9.45
CA ALA A 131 -3.72 4.73 -10.29
C ALA A 131 -2.47 4.26 -9.53
N ALA A 132 -1.82 3.23 -10.07
CA ALA A 132 -0.48 2.81 -9.66
C ALA A 132 0.53 3.01 -10.80
N GLY A 133 1.78 3.33 -10.44
CA GLY A 133 2.89 3.42 -11.39
C GLY A 133 3.29 2.08 -12.02
N SER A 134 4.41 2.12 -12.77
CA SER A 134 5.00 0.90 -13.36
C SER A 134 5.48 -0.06 -12.27
N PHE A 135 5.57 -1.35 -12.58
CA PHE A 135 6.07 -2.41 -11.70
C PHE A 135 5.24 -2.62 -10.42
N LEU A 136 3.94 -2.32 -10.45
CA LEU A 136 3.02 -2.66 -9.38
C LEU A 136 3.12 -4.15 -9.01
N GLY A 137 3.33 -4.46 -7.73
CA GLY A 137 3.41 -5.85 -7.24
C GLY A 137 4.63 -6.63 -7.74
N GLU A 138 5.71 -5.95 -8.15
CA GLU A 138 6.95 -6.61 -8.56
C GLU A 138 7.51 -7.48 -7.42
N TYR A 139 7.88 -8.72 -7.74
CA TYR A 139 8.36 -9.70 -6.75
C TYR A 139 7.44 -9.93 -5.55
N GLN A 140 6.13 -9.66 -5.69
CA GLN A 140 5.15 -9.94 -4.64
C GLN A 140 5.11 -11.45 -4.37
N ALA A 141 5.27 -11.82 -3.11
CA ALA A 141 5.31 -13.21 -2.62
C ALA A 141 4.15 -13.51 -1.63
N GLY A 142 3.20 -12.59 -1.48
CA GLY A 142 2.02 -12.75 -0.63
C GLY A 142 1.30 -11.43 -0.39
N GLY A 143 0.23 -11.47 0.40
CA GLY A 143 -0.61 -10.30 0.66
C GLY A 143 -1.57 -9.97 -0.49
N VAL A 144 -2.29 -8.86 -0.32
CA VAL A 144 -3.29 -8.38 -1.28
C VAL A 144 -3.04 -6.92 -1.63
N ILE A 145 -3.06 -6.61 -2.92
CA ILE A 145 -3.05 -5.25 -3.45
C ILE A 145 -4.38 -5.02 -4.20
N VAL A 146 -5.03 -3.88 -4.00
CA VAL A 146 -6.25 -3.48 -4.72
C VAL A 146 -6.01 -2.11 -5.36
N VAL A 147 -6.34 -1.95 -6.63
CA VAL A 147 -6.33 -0.65 -7.34
C VAL A 147 -7.72 -0.34 -7.88
N LEU A 148 -8.31 0.76 -7.41
CA LEU A 148 -9.71 1.11 -7.64
C LEU A 148 -9.91 2.04 -8.84
N GLY A 149 -8.89 2.77 -9.29
CA GLY A 149 -9.00 3.61 -10.50
C GLY A 149 -10.05 4.71 -10.42
N LEU A 150 -10.19 5.35 -9.26
CA LEU A 150 -11.13 6.45 -9.00
C LEU A 150 -10.64 7.82 -9.50
N HIS A 151 -9.44 7.89 -10.07
CA HIS A 151 -8.89 9.10 -10.67
C HIS A 151 -9.59 9.44 -11.99
N THR A 152 -9.64 10.73 -12.33
CA THR A 152 -10.35 11.25 -13.50
C THR A 152 -9.43 11.90 -14.54
N ASP A 153 -8.11 11.81 -14.33
CA ASP A 153 -7.09 12.47 -15.15
C ASP A 153 -6.72 11.72 -16.44
N GLY A 154 -7.42 10.62 -16.75
CA GLY A 154 -7.23 9.83 -17.97
C GLY A 154 -5.96 8.96 -17.98
N ARG A 155 -5.18 8.93 -16.89
CA ARG A 155 -4.03 8.02 -16.79
C ARG A 155 -4.50 6.55 -16.74
N PRO A 156 -3.69 5.61 -17.25
CA PRO A 156 -4.00 4.19 -17.14
C PRO A 156 -4.08 3.77 -15.67
N LEU A 157 -4.86 2.72 -15.39
CA LEU A 157 -5.04 2.18 -14.04
C LEU A 157 -3.70 1.76 -13.41
N VAL A 158 -2.83 1.15 -14.21
CA VAL A 158 -1.50 0.69 -13.82
C VAL A 158 -0.50 1.04 -14.92
N GLY A 159 0.73 1.39 -14.53
CA GLY A 159 1.85 1.56 -15.46
C GLY A 159 2.36 0.25 -16.07
N ASN A 160 3.55 0.29 -16.66
CA ASN A 160 4.12 -0.85 -17.37
C ASN A 160 4.59 -1.97 -16.43
N PHE A 161 4.62 -3.19 -16.94
CA PHE A 161 5.21 -4.37 -16.27
C PHE A 161 4.63 -4.74 -14.89
N PRO A 162 3.30 -4.65 -14.66
CA PRO A 162 2.71 -5.09 -13.39
C PRO A 162 2.98 -6.57 -13.14
N CYS A 163 3.12 -6.94 -11.87
CA CYS A 163 3.30 -8.30 -11.37
C CYS A 163 4.55 -9.02 -11.90
N THR A 164 5.56 -8.29 -12.38
CA THR A 164 6.83 -8.89 -12.81
C THR A 164 7.49 -9.63 -11.66
N GLY A 165 7.76 -10.94 -11.85
CA GLY A 165 8.34 -11.77 -10.80
C GLY A 165 7.40 -12.08 -9.64
N MET A 166 6.08 -11.90 -9.79
CA MET A 166 5.11 -12.28 -8.77
C MET A 166 5.16 -13.80 -8.49
N HIS A 167 5.32 -14.17 -7.23
CA HIS A 167 5.42 -15.56 -6.75
C HIS A 167 4.32 -15.94 -5.75
N GLY A 168 3.59 -14.97 -5.20
CA GLY A 168 2.52 -15.19 -4.23
C GLY A 168 1.59 -13.98 -4.09
N GLY A 169 0.44 -14.18 -3.45
CA GLY A 169 -0.53 -13.12 -3.17
C GLY A 169 -1.58 -12.93 -4.27
N LYS A 170 -2.40 -11.88 -4.12
CA LYS A 170 -3.40 -11.46 -5.10
C LYS A 170 -3.23 -9.97 -5.42
N LEU A 171 -3.46 -9.60 -6.68
CA LEU A 171 -3.69 -8.23 -7.10
C LEU A 171 -5.11 -8.14 -7.66
N PHE A 172 -5.90 -7.18 -7.18
CA PHE A 172 -7.23 -6.87 -7.70
C PHE A 172 -7.21 -5.52 -8.40
N LEU A 173 -7.79 -5.47 -9.59
CA LEU A 173 -7.89 -4.27 -10.41
C LEU A 173 -9.36 -4.03 -10.75
N ARG A 174 -9.87 -2.82 -10.46
CA ARG A 174 -11.23 -2.42 -10.86
C ARG A 174 -11.26 -2.17 -12.37
N GLY A 175 -12.02 -2.99 -13.10
CA GLY A 175 -12.13 -3.02 -14.57
C GLY A 175 -11.82 -4.38 -15.17
N SER A 176 -12.04 -4.54 -16.49
CA SER A 176 -11.71 -5.76 -17.25
C SER A 176 -10.22 -5.90 -17.57
N CYS A 177 -9.47 -4.79 -17.51
CA CYS A 177 -8.00 -4.75 -17.66
C CYS A 177 -7.45 -5.36 -18.97
N GLU A 178 -8.24 -5.35 -20.04
CA GLU A 178 -7.87 -5.91 -21.35
C GLU A 178 -6.67 -5.19 -22.00
N ASP A 179 -6.52 -3.89 -21.71
CA ASP A 179 -5.42 -3.06 -22.24
C ASP A 179 -4.11 -3.20 -21.45
N ILE A 180 -4.11 -3.94 -20.34
CA ILE A 180 -2.93 -4.10 -19.48
C ILE A 180 -2.13 -5.33 -19.89
N ARG A 181 -0.84 -5.15 -20.17
CA ARG A 181 0.07 -6.24 -20.50
C ARG A 181 0.69 -6.84 -19.24
N PHE A 182 0.32 -8.09 -18.94
CA PHE A 182 0.88 -8.86 -17.83
C PHE A 182 1.99 -9.81 -18.28
N PRO A 183 2.93 -10.16 -17.38
CA PRO A 183 3.95 -11.18 -17.64
C PRO A 183 3.33 -12.57 -17.75
N GLY A 184 3.94 -13.46 -18.55
CA GLY A 184 3.41 -14.82 -18.75
C GLY A 184 3.44 -15.74 -17.51
N GLN A 185 4.04 -15.27 -16.41
CA GLN A 185 4.15 -15.98 -15.14
C GLN A 185 2.97 -15.71 -14.20
N VAL A 186 1.99 -14.91 -14.61
CA VAL A 186 0.77 -14.67 -13.82
C VAL A 186 -0.48 -15.15 -14.59
N ARG A 187 -1.47 -15.57 -13.83
CA ARG A 187 -2.83 -15.80 -14.31
C ARG A 187 -3.65 -14.54 -14.09
N VAL A 188 -4.30 -14.07 -15.15
CA VAL A 188 -5.25 -12.96 -15.14
C VAL A 188 -6.63 -13.54 -15.40
N ALA A 189 -7.62 -13.20 -14.58
CA ALA A 189 -8.99 -13.67 -14.74
C ALA A 189 -9.98 -12.63 -14.20
N PRO A 190 -11.23 -12.60 -14.71
CA PRO A 190 -12.32 -11.94 -13.99
C PRO A 190 -12.41 -12.51 -12.57
N ALA A 191 -12.58 -11.65 -11.58
CA ALA A 191 -12.79 -12.08 -10.20
C ALA A 191 -14.15 -12.79 -10.09
N GLY A 192 -14.16 -14.01 -9.55
CA GLY A 192 -15.38 -14.77 -9.24
C GLY A 192 -15.95 -14.41 -7.88
N ASP A 193 -16.95 -15.16 -7.41
CA ASP A 193 -17.71 -14.83 -6.20
C ASP A 193 -16.85 -14.71 -4.94
N GLU A 194 -15.89 -15.63 -4.73
CA GLU A 194 -14.96 -15.59 -3.60
C GLU A 194 -14.07 -14.34 -3.65
N GLU A 195 -13.50 -14.05 -4.82
CA GLU A 195 -12.73 -12.84 -5.04
C GLU A 195 -13.56 -11.56 -4.87
N ARG A 196 -14.85 -11.58 -5.21
CA ARG A 196 -15.72 -10.41 -5.02
C ARG A 196 -15.93 -10.13 -3.56
N ALA A 197 -16.25 -11.16 -2.77
CA ALA A 197 -16.39 -11.03 -1.33
C ALA A 197 -15.08 -10.54 -0.66
N GLU A 198 -13.90 -10.89 -1.19
CA GLU A 198 -12.64 -10.31 -0.75
C GLU A 198 -12.54 -8.80 -1.05
N VAL A 199 -12.74 -8.43 -2.33
CA VAL A 199 -12.69 -7.04 -2.78
C VAL A 199 -13.71 -6.15 -2.06
N GLU A 200 -14.93 -6.63 -1.84
CA GLU A 200 -15.98 -5.94 -1.10
C GLU A 200 -15.51 -5.56 0.31
N ARG A 201 -14.94 -6.51 1.06
CA ARG A 201 -14.40 -6.23 2.40
C ARG A 201 -13.30 -5.17 2.39
N TYR A 202 -12.36 -5.27 1.45
CA TYR A 202 -11.26 -4.31 1.34
C TYR A 202 -11.74 -2.93 0.90
N THR A 203 -12.75 -2.89 0.04
CA THR A 203 -13.35 -1.65 -0.48
C THR A 203 -14.21 -0.97 0.58
N ALA A 204 -14.99 -1.71 1.37
CA ALA A 204 -15.74 -1.19 2.51
C ALA A 204 -14.82 -0.49 3.51
N GLU A 205 -13.68 -1.12 3.81
CA GLU A 205 -12.64 -0.55 4.66
C GLU A 205 -12.05 0.74 4.10
N PHE A 206 -11.72 0.75 2.80
CA PHE A 206 -11.26 1.94 2.11
C PHE A 206 -12.30 3.07 2.14
N CYS A 207 -13.55 2.77 1.78
CA CYS A 207 -14.64 3.73 1.72
C CYS A 207 -14.94 4.35 3.08
N LYS A 208 -14.91 3.55 4.16
CA LYS A 208 -15.06 4.03 5.54
C LYS A 208 -14.00 5.09 5.91
N ARG A 209 -12.76 4.92 5.47
CA ARG A 209 -11.65 5.83 5.81
C ARG A 209 -11.72 7.15 5.04
N PHE A 210 -12.27 7.13 3.83
CA PHE A 210 -12.32 8.28 2.95
C PHE A 210 -13.72 8.88 2.75
N GLY A 211 -14.74 8.33 3.42
CA GLY A 211 -16.12 8.81 3.34
C GLY A 211 -16.74 8.63 1.95
N LEU A 212 -16.43 7.52 1.27
CA LEU A 212 -16.92 7.22 -0.08
C LEU A 212 -18.13 6.30 -0.04
N ASP A 213 -18.94 6.37 -1.10
CA ASP A 213 -20.06 5.46 -1.32
C ASP A 213 -19.54 4.14 -1.90
N GLU A 214 -19.60 3.09 -1.08
CA GLU A 214 -19.13 1.75 -1.42
C GLU A 214 -19.82 1.18 -2.67
N SER A 215 -21.12 1.44 -2.84
CA SER A 215 -21.87 0.93 -4.00
C SER A 215 -21.33 1.47 -5.31
N ARG A 216 -20.93 2.75 -5.33
CA ARG A 216 -20.33 3.40 -6.51
C ARG A 216 -18.92 2.90 -6.79
N VAL A 217 -18.15 2.61 -5.75
CA VAL A 217 -16.79 2.08 -5.92
C VAL A 217 -16.84 0.63 -6.40
N LEU A 218 -17.81 -0.16 -5.96
CA LEU A 218 -17.98 -1.56 -6.38
C LEU A 218 -18.72 -1.72 -7.72
N ASP A 219 -19.35 -0.66 -8.24
CA ASP A 219 -20.04 -0.65 -9.53
C ASP A 219 -19.06 -0.70 -10.71
N ALA A 220 -18.40 -1.85 -10.86
CA ALA A 220 -17.53 -2.22 -11.96
C ALA A 220 -17.16 -3.71 -11.87
N PRO A 221 -16.80 -4.34 -13.01
CA PRO A 221 -16.07 -5.61 -12.96
C PRO A 221 -14.73 -5.41 -12.24
N PHE A 222 -14.15 -6.51 -11.78
CA PHE A 222 -12.81 -6.54 -11.22
C PHE A 222 -12.10 -7.74 -11.83
N THR A 223 -10.81 -7.54 -12.04
CA THR A 223 -9.87 -8.55 -12.51
C THR A 223 -8.99 -8.95 -11.34
N VAL A 224 -8.78 -10.25 -11.17
CA VAL A 224 -7.83 -10.81 -10.23
C VAL A 224 -6.59 -11.30 -10.97
N VAL A 225 -5.43 -10.99 -10.43
CA VAL A 225 -4.13 -11.46 -10.90
C VAL A 225 -3.48 -12.27 -9.80
N THR A 226 -3.05 -13.49 -10.13
CA THR A 226 -2.36 -14.40 -9.21
C THR A 226 -1.15 -15.04 -9.90
N PRO A 227 -0.15 -15.55 -9.16
CA PRO A 227 0.96 -16.26 -9.76
C PRO A 227 0.47 -17.52 -10.47
N ASP A 228 1.04 -17.83 -11.64
CA ASP A 228 0.78 -19.12 -12.29
C ASP A 228 1.64 -20.20 -11.62
N SER A 229 1.03 -20.88 -10.63
CA SER A 229 1.66 -21.94 -9.84
C SER A 229 1.98 -23.22 -10.62
N LYS A 230 1.64 -23.30 -11.91
CA LYS A 230 2.07 -24.40 -12.79
C LYS A 230 3.51 -24.24 -13.27
N ASN A 231 4.15 -23.09 -13.06
CA ASN A 231 5.49 -22.79 -13.55
C ASN A 231 6.43 -22.14 -12.52
N PRO A 232 6.47 -22.56 -11.23
CA PRO A 232 7.09 -21.75 -10.17
C PRO A 232 8.63 -21.71 -10.23
N TYR A 233 9.29 -22.67 -10.89
CA TYR A 233 10.76 -22.85 -10.79
C TYR A 233 11.47 -23.29 -12.08
N LYS A 234 10.83 -23.25 -13.26
CA LYS A 234 11.37 -23.91 -14.47
C LYS A 234 12.70 -23.32 -14.99
N GLN A 235 13.18 -22.20 -14.44
CA GLN A 235 14.45 -21.56 -14.79
C GLN A 235 15.19 -20.89 -13.61
N MET A 236 15.03 -21.35 -12.36
CA MET A 236 15.74 -20.75 -11.21
C MET A 236 17.03 -21.49 -10.79
N TYR A 237 17.27 -22.70 -11.33
CA TYR A 237 18.53 -23.39 -11.13
C TYR A 237 19.36 -23.28 -12.41
N VAL A 238 20.50 -22.59 -12.31
CA VAL A 238 21.60 -22.78 -13.27
C VAL A 238 21.96 -24.26 -13.21
N ALA A 239 21.98 -24.95 -14.34
CA ALA A 239 22.56 -26.28 -14.42
C ALA A 239 24.05 -26.14 -14.05
N ASN A 240 24.45 -26.71 -12.90
CA ASN A 240 25.86 -26.85 -12.56
C ASN A 240 26.55 -27.81 -13.55
#